data_AF-A0AB39X9M5-F1
#
_entry.id   AF-A0AB39X9M5-F1
#
_cell.length_a   1.000
_cell.length_b   1.000
_cell.length_c   1.000
_cell.angle_alpha   90.00
_cell.angle_beta   90.00
_cell.angle_gamma   90.00
#
_symmetry.space_group_name_H-M   'P 1'
#
loop_
_entity.id
_entity.type
_entity.pdbx_description
1 polymer ?
#
loop_
_entity_poly.entity_id
_entity_poly.type
_entity_poly.pdbx_seq_one_letter_code
_entity_poly.pdbx_strand_id
1 'polypeptide(L)'
;MYQLILPTAKLKASYDAYISELGSEERYPFPLDFDHSDFAAMLARIEGIRNGTQVPDGFVQSSTYWMVDGDEIIGCTNIRHRLNAQIEHCGGHIGLCIRPLLARSRPQ
;
A
#
# COMPACT_ATOMS: atom_id res chain seq x y z
N MET A 1 -16.03 -8.06 -8.43
CA MET A 1 -16.28 -8.34 -7.00
C MET A 1 -15.10 -7.81 -6.21
N TYR A 2 -15.33 -6.93 -5.25
CA TYR A 2 -14.27 -6.29 -4.47
C TYR A 2 -13.67 -7.25 -3.44
N GLN A 3 -12.34 -7.36 -3.44
CA GLN A 3 -11.60 -8.20 -2.51
C GLN A 3 -10.43 -7.43 -1.90
N LEU A 4 -10.09 -7.77 -0.66
CA LEU A 4 -8.89 -7.29 0.01
C LEU A 4 -7.89 -8.44 0.03
N ILE A 5 -6.76 -8.27 -0.67
CA ILE A 5 -5.75 -9.32 -0.83
C ILE A 5 -4.37 -8.84 -0.38
N LEU A 6 -3.47 -9.78 -0.10
CA LEU A 6 -2.06 -9.46 0.08
C LEU A 6 -1.43 -9.09 -1.28
N PRO A 7 -0.43 -8.19 -1.28
CA PRO A 7 0.35 -7.86 -2.47
C PRO A 7 0.88 -9.09 -3.19
N THR A 8 0.70 -9.13 -4.51
CA THR A 8 1.01 -10.30 -5.33
C THR A 8 1.64 -9.91 -6.65
N ALA A 9 2.55 -10.75 -7.12
CA ALA A 9 3.24 -10.59 -8.41
C ALA A 9 2.28 -10.47 -9.60
N LYS A 10 1.09 -11.09 -9.49
CA LYS A 10 0.09 -11.13 -10.57
C LYS A 10 -0.44 -9.75 -10.95
N LEU A 11 -0.45 -8.80 -10.02
CA LEU A 11 -1.03 -7.47 -10.23
C LEU A 11 0.00 -6.40 -10.55
N LYS A 12 1.24 -6.80 -10.91
CA LYS A 12 2.30 -5.86 -11.28
C LYS A 12 1.84 -4.83 -12.31
N ALA A 13 1.19 -5.28 -13.39
CA ALA A 13 0.73 -4.38 -14.45
C ALA A 13 -0.27 -3.33 -13.94
N SER A 14 -1.19 -3.73 -13.06
CA SER A 14 -2.15 -2.81 -12.45
C SER A 14 -1.48 -1.88 -11.43
N TYR A 15 -0.47 -2.36 -10.70
CA TYR A 15 0.31 -1.54 -9.79
C TYR A 15 1.12 -0.46 -10.52
N ASP A 16 1.79 -0.82 -11.61
CA ASP A 16 2.55 0.14 -12.42
C ASP A 16 1.63 1.24 -12.98
N ALA A 17 0.43 0.87 -13.45
CA ALA A 17 -0.59 1.83 -13.89
C ALA A 17 -1.05 2.73 -12.73
N TYR A 18 -1.30 2.15 -11.55
CA TYR A 18 -1.70 2.88 -10.37
C TYR A 18 -0.62 3.91 -9.92
N ILE A 19 0.65 3.53 -9.92
CA ILE A 19 1.77 4.45 -9.62
C ILE A 19 1.89 5.54 -10.67
N SER A 20 1.73 5.21 -11.96
CA SER A 20 1.73 6.20 -13.04
C SER A 20 0.59 7.21 -12.90
N GLU A 21 -0.58 6.78 -12.43
CA GLU A 21 -1.75 7.64 -12.22
C GLU A 21 -1.61 8.56 -11.01
N LEU A 22 -0.96 8.09 -9.94
CA LEU A 22 -0.66 8.92 -8.76
C LEU A 22 0.30 10.07 -9.11
N GLY A 23 1.12 9.91 -10.15
CA GLY A 23 2.04 10.95 -10.62
C GLY A 23 2.94 11.47 -9.50
N SER A 24 2.84 12.78 -9.24
CA SER A 24 3.58 13.50 -8.19
C SER A 24 2.76 13.77 -6.91
N GLU A 25 1.58 13.18 -6.77
CA GLU A 25 0.79 13.30 -5.53
C GLU A 25 1.52 12.60 -4.36
N GLU A 26 1.31 13.10 -3.15
CA GLU A 26 1.91 12.53 -1.95
C GLU A 26 1.36 11.11 -1.71
N ARG A 27 2.26 10.11 -1.69
CA ARG A 27 1.89 8.70 -1.68
C ARG A 27 1.75 8.19 -0.26
N TYR A 28 0.50 8.15 0.20
CA TYR A 28 0.15 7.33 1.36
C TYR A 28 -0.49 6.03 0.90
N PRO A 29 -0.33 4.89 1.58
CA PRO A 29 0.60 4.65 2.68
C PRO A 29 2.06 4.48 2.20
N PHE A 30 3.01 4.60 3.14
CA PHE A 30 4.47 4.56 2.91
C PHE A 30 5.02 3.41 2.03
N PRO A 31 4.40 2.22 1.91
CA PRO A 31 4.89 1.19 1.00
C PRO A 31 4.78 1.57 -0.48
N LEU A 32 3.95 2.58 -0.84
CA LEU A 32 3.87 3.09 -2.21
C LEU A 32 5.10 3.93 -2.63
N ASP A 33 5.91 4.36 -1.67
CA ASP A 33 7.18 5.05 -1.91
C ASP A 33 8.35 4.08 -2.10
N PHE A 34 8.12 2.77 -1.96
CA PHE A 34 9.19 1.81 -2.22
C PHE A 34 9.58 1.81 -3.70
N ASP A 35 10.88 1.62 -3.91
CA ASP A 35 11.38 1.29 -5.24
C ASP A 35 10.69 0.01 -5.72
N HIS A 36 10.01 0.14 -6.86
CA HIS A 36 9.23 -0.90 -7.51
C HIS A 36 9.85 -1.31 -8.86
N SER A 37 11.05 -0.81 -9.18
CA SER A 37 11.83 -1.25 -10.35
C SER A 37 12.09 -2.76 -10.29
N ASP A 38 12.43 -3.27 -9.12
CA ASP A 38 12.38 -4.69 -8.77
C ASP A 38 11.12 -5.00 -7.93
N PHE A 39 10.06 -5.40 -8.63
CA PHE A 39 8.78 -5.72 -8.00
C PHE A 39 8.86 -6.90 -7.03
N ALA A 40 9.72 -7.87 -7.29
CA ALA A 40 9.87 -9.03 -6.40
C ALA A 40 10.56 -8.63 -5.09
N ALA A 41 11.59 -7.78 -5.17
CA ALA A 41 12.24 -7.21 -4.00
C ALA A 41 11.27 -6.32 -3.19
N MET A 42 10.44 -5.52 -3.87
CA MET A 42 9.39 -4.72 -3.21
C MET A 42 8.41 -5.61 -2.43
N LEU A 43 7.91 -6.68 -3.05
CA LEU A 43 7.00 -7.63 -2.39
C LEU A 43 7.67 -8.32 -1.20
N ALA A 44 8.93 -8.75 -1.35
CA ALA A 44 9.69 -9.37 -0.27
C ALA A 44 9.88 -8.40 0.90
N ARG A 45 10.12 -7.12 0.64
CA ARG A 45 10.22 -6.08 1.67
C ARG A 45 8.89 -5.87 2.40
N ILE A 46 7.78 -5.80 1.67
CA ILE A 46 6.43 -5.69 2.26
C ILE A 46 6.14 -6.90 3.16
N GLU A 47 6.49 -8.10 2.70
CA GLU A 47 6.35 -9.33 3.46
C GLU A 47 7.25 -9.36 4.70
N GLY A 48 8.49 -8.87 4.59
CA GLY A 48 9.41 -8.73 5.71
C GLY A 48 8.91 -7.74 6.78
N ILE A 49 8.26 -6.66 6.37
CA ILE A 49 7.59 -5.73 7.29
C ILE A 49 6.38 -6.39 7.95
N ARG A 50 5.61 -7.18 7.19
CA ARG A 50 4.46 -7.94 7.71
C ARG A 50 4.87 -8.95 8.77
N ASN A 51 6.00 -9.64 8.58
CA ASN A 51 6.49 -10.66 9.50
C ASN A 51 7.42 -10.13 10.60
N GLY A 52 7.74 -8.83 10.58
CA GLY A 52 8.61 -8.21 11.57
C GLY A 52 10.11 -8.39 11.32
N THR A 53 10.53 -9.04 10.24
CA THR A 53 11.94 -9.35 9.96
C THR A 53 12.70 -8.21 9.28
N GLN A 54 12.00 -7.28 8.64
CA GLN A 54 12.58 -6.15 7.90
C GLN A 54 11.86 -4.83 8.20
N VAL A 55 11.45 -4.63 9.46
CA VAL A 55 10.83 -3.36 9.89
C VAL A 55 11.93 -2.30 10.01
N PRO A 56 11.85 -1.19 9.26
CA PRO A 56 12.84 -0.12 9.36
C PRO A 56 12.81 0.55 10.75
N ASP A 57 13.94 1.10 11.18
CA ASP A 57 14.02 1.82 12.46
C ASP A 57 13.01 2.98 12.52
N GLY A 58 12.29 3.09 13.64
CA GLY A 58 11.21 4.07 13.83
C GLY A 58 9.84 3.64 13.29
N PHE A 59 9.76 2.55 12.52
CA PHE A 59 8.50 1.98 12.03
C PHE A 59 8.03 0.82 12.90
N VAL A 60 6.80 0.36 12.63
CA VAL A 60 6.18 -0.79 13.30
C VAL A 60 5.78 -1.83 12.28
N GLN A 61 5.69 -3.07 12.74
CA GLN A 61 5.13 -4.19 11.96
C GLN A 61 3.74 -3.79 11.43
N SER A 62 3.55 -3.93 10.12
CA SER A 62 2.31 -3.57 9.44
C SER A 62 2.00 -4.53 8.31
N SER A 63 0.71 -4.76 8.06
CA SER A 63 0.23 -5.48 6.89
C SER A 63 -0.24 -4.49 5.83
N THR A 64 0.37 -4.56 4.66
CA THR A 64 -0.16 -3.90 3.46
C THR A 64 -1.14 -4.82 2.76
N TYR A 65 -2.29 -4.29 2.37
CA TYR A 65 -3.28 -4.97 1.56
C TYR A 65 -3.64 -4.14 0.33
N TRP A 66 -3.96 -4.81 -0.77
CA TRP A 66 -4.52 -4.20 -1.95
C TRP A 66 -6.00 -4.51 -2.03
N MET A 67 -6.79 -3.46 -2.21
CA MET A 67 -8.19 -3.59 -2.59
C MET A 67 -8.22 -3.77 -4.10
N VAL A 68 -8.86 -4.84 -4.57
CA VAL A 68 -8.90 -5.22 -5.98
C VAL A 68 -10.32 -5.48 -6.44
N ASP A 69 -10.58 -5.19 -7.72
CA ASP A 69 -11.75 -5.68 -8.45
C ASP A 69 -11.27 -6.53 -9.64
N GLY A 70 -11.31 -7.85 -9.48
CA GLY A 70 -10.68 -8.76 -10.44
C GLY A 70 -9.16 -8.59 -10.47
N ASP A 71 -8.61 -8.27 -11.64
CA ASP A 71 -7.16 -8.04 -11.86
C ASP A 71 -6.76 -6.56 -11.73
N GLU A 72 -7.65 -5.72 -11.20
CA GLU A 72 -7.42 -4.29 -11.05
C GLU A 72 -7.26 -3.87 -9.59
N ILE A 73 -6.15 -3.21 -9.27
CA ILE A 73 -5.94 -2.55 -7.99
C ILE A 73 -6.73 -1.24 -7.98
N ILE A 74 -7.59 -1.11 -6.98
CA ILE A 74 -8.45 0.06 -6.77
C ILE A 74 -8.07 0.86 -5.53
N GLY A 75 -7.24 0.29 -4.66
CA GLY A 75 -6.66 1.01 -3.53
C GLY A 75 -5.62 0.20 -2.78
N CYS A 76 -4.88 0.88 -1.91
CA CYS A 76 -3.86 0.32 -1.04
C CYS A 76 -4.16 0.74 0.40
N THR A 77 -4.11 -0.22 1.33
CA THR A 77 -4.24 0.06 2.76
C THR A 77 -3.09 -0.55 3.53
N ASN A 78 -2.58 0.15 4.54
CA ASN A 78 -1.57 -0.33 5.45
C ASN A 78 -2.12 -0.32 6.87
N ILE A 79 -2.15 -1.49 7.50
CA ILE A 79 -2.70 -1.73 8.84
C ILE A 79 -1.53 -2.00 9.77
N ARG A 80 -1.34 -1.16 10.78
CA ARG A 80 -0.29 -1.34 11.79
C ARG A 80 -0.79 -2.24 12.92
N HIS A 81 -0.04 -3.31 13.24
CA HIS A 81 -0.44 -4.29 14.27
C HIS A 81 -0.11 -3.82 15.69
N ARG A 82 0.79 -2.84 15.82
CA ARG A 82 1.17 -2.20 17.08
C ARG A 82 1.45 -0.72 16.83
N LEU A 83 1.25 0.11 17.85
CA LEU A 83 1.71 1.50 17.85
C LEU A 83 3.02 1.61 18.64
N ASN A 84 3.92 2.50 18.20
CA ASN A 84 5.05 2.96 19.00
C ASN A 84 4.81 4.43 19.40
N ALA A 85 5.57 4.92 20.38
CA ALA A 85 5.38 6.27 20.95
C ALA A 85 5.49 7.42 19.91
N GLN A 86 6.17 7.21 18.77
CA GLN A 86 6.22 8.20 17.69
C GLN A 86 4.95 8.21 16.82
N ILE A 87 4.28 7.06 16.63
CA ILE A 87 3.11 6.91 15.75
C ILE A 87 1.79 7.25 16.47
N GLU A 88 1.76 7.23 17.81
CA GLU A 88 0.64 7.76 18.61
C GLU A 88 0.36 9.25 18.35
N HIS A 89 1.39 10.02 18.02
CA HIS A 89 1.27 11.47 17.85
C HIS A 89 1.02 11.92 16.41
N CYS A 90 1.61 11.25 15.39
CA CYS A 90 1.43 11.58 13.96
C CYS A 90 1.61 10.34 13.07
N GLY A 91 0.55 9.56 12.82
CA GLY A 91 0.62 8.45 11.86
C GLY A 91 -0.64 7.57 11.78
N GLY A 92 -1.42 7.49 12.85
CA GLY A 92 -2.69 6.75 12.89
C GLY A 92 -2.52 5.23 12.73
N HIS A 93 -3.61 4.47 12.91
CA HIS A 93 -3.57 3.00 12.80
C HIS A 93 -3.70 2.47 11.37
N ILE A 94 -4.32 3.26 10.48
CA ILE A 94 -4.73 2.83 9.15
C ILE A 94 -4.38 3.93 8.16
N GLY A 95 -3.48 3.64 7.22
CA GLY A 95 -3.24 4.49 6.05
C GLY A 95 -3.97 3.91 4.86
N LEU A 96 -4.86 4.68 4.22
CA LEU A 96 -5.62 4.28 3.03
C LEU A 96 -5.31 5.23 1.88
N CYS A 97 -5.10 4.68 0.69
CA CYS A 97 -5.15 5.44 -0.55
C CYS A 97 -5.99 4.72 -1.58
N ILE A 98 -6.85 5.50 -2.23
CA ILE A 98 -7.76 5.04 -3.27
C ILE A 98 -7.19 5.54 -4.59
N ARG A 99 -7.26 4.70 -5.62
CA ARG A 99 -6.81 5.06 -6.96
C ARG A 99 -7.49 6.35 -7.43
N PRO A 100 -6.76 7.37 -7.89
CA PRO A 100 -7.33 8.69 -8.23
C PRO A 100 -8.52 8.61 -9.20
N LEU A 101 -8.43 7.75 -10.21
CA LEU A 101 -9.49 7.54 -11.20
C LEU A 101 -10.79 6.98 -10.58
N LEU A 102 -10.71 6.31 -9.43
CA LEU A 102 -11.87 5.76 -8.71
C LEU A 102 -12.30 6.64 -7.53
N ALA A 103 -11.41 7.48 -7.02
CA ALA A 103 -11.70 8.45 -5.96
C ALA A 103 -12.67 9.57 -6.41
N ARG A 104 -12.81 9.80 -7.73
CA ARG A 104 -13.75 10.75 -8.34
C ARG A 104 -14.94 10.07 -9.02
N SER A 105 -15.62 9.18 -8.32
CA SER A 105 -16.99 8.79 -8.70
C SER A 105 -18.01 9.79 -8.12
N ARG A 106 -18.03 11.01 -8.66
CA ARG A 106 -19.26 11.82 -8.66
C ARG A 106 -19.99 11.51 -9.97
N PRO A 107 -21.16 10.84 -9.95
CA PRO A 107 -22.04 10.90 -11.11
C PRO A 107 -22.49 12.36 -11.30
N GLN A 108 -22.44 12.84 -12.55
CA GLN A 108 -23.41 13.82 -13.00
C GLN A 108 -24.67 13.08 -13.43
#